data_AF-O26483-F1
#
_entry.id   AF-O26483-F1
#
_cell.length_a   1.000
_cell.length_b   1.000
_cell.length_c   1.000
_cell.angle_alpha   90.00
_cell.angle_beta   90.00
_cell.angle_gamma   90.00
#
_symmetry.space_group_name_H-M   'P 1'
#
loop_
_entity.id
_entity.type
_entity.pdbx_description
1 polymer ?
#
loop_
_entity_poly.entity_id
_entity_poly.type
_entity_poly.pdbx_seq_one_letter_code
_entity_poly.pdbx_strand_id
1 'polypeptide(L)'
;MLKTAGMVTAVILLLLLKPAAGATAVQEVTVTVPESVEIMVLWQGRETGNSFTLTATVEPGKEYYWPGGPQGLQIKDLSNVPIDLYIRAEGDLQGPETIPIQNLKYANYGIGLPETPLTTTYTPVRKNWMVKSEDESLIPVDLHLTVPPATAAGVYSVNIYHIAVPHGE
;
A
#
# COMPACT_ATOMS: atom_id res chain seq x y z
N MET A 1 -50.81 -85.41 -30.96
CA MET A 1 -51.08 -83.99 -31.26
C MET A 1 -50.39 -83.15 -30.20
N LEU A 2 -49.36 -82.43 -30.62
CA LEU A 2 -48.50 -81.57 -29.83
C LEU A 2 -49.25 -80.26 -29.51
N LYS A 3 -49.48 -79.93 -28.24
CA LYS A 3 -49.87 -78.58 -27.82
C LYS A 3 -49.24 -78.19 -26.47
N THR A 4 -48.43 -77.14 -26.57
CA THR A 4 -48.15 -76.08 -25.59
C THR A 4 -47.43 -76.45 -24.31
N ALA A 5 -46.11 -76.27 -24.37
CA ALA A 5 -45.27 -75.82 -23.27
C ALA A 5 -45.75 -74.48 -22.72
N GLY A 6 -45.57 -74.28 -21.40
CA GLY A 6 -45.87 -73.01 -20.75
C GLY A 6 -45.80 -73.12 -19.23
N MET A 7 -44.61 -73.43 -18.70
CA MET A 7 -44.29 -73.33 -17.28
C MET A 7 -44.33 -71.85 -16.90
N VAL A 8 -45.35 -71.42 -16.15
CA VAL A 8 -45.36 -70.08 -15.54
C VAL A 8 -44.91 -70.23 -14.09
N THR A 9 -43.64 -69.95 -13.89
CA THR A 9 -42.99 -69.83 -12.58
C THR A 9 -43.63 -68.69 -11.78
N ALA A 10 -43.97 -68.96 -10.53
CA ALA A 10 -44.38 -67.96 -9.57
C ALA A 10 -43.19 -67.08 -9.15
N VAL A 11 -43.35 -65.75 -9.14
CA VAL A 11 -42.54 -64.84 -8.31
C VAL A 11 -43.45 -63.75 -7.75
N ILE A 12 -43.79 -63.89 -6.48
CA ILE A 12 -44.19 -62.77 -5.61
C ILE A 12 -42.95 -62.48 -4.75
N LEU A 13 -42.39 -61.26 -4.84
CA LEU A 13 -41.98 -60.47 -3.68
C LEU A 13 -41.52 -59.08 -4.15
N LEU A 14 -42.28 -58.04 -3.76
CA LEU A 14 -41.70 -56.72 -3.51
C LEU A 14 -40.53 -56.91 -2.55
N LEU A 15 -39.42 -56.17 -2.72
CA LEU A 15 -38.64 -55.62 -1.59
C LEU A 15 -37.51 -54.71 -2.10
N LEU A 16 -37.63 -53.44 -1.69
CA LEU A 16 -36.56 -52.51 -1.35
C LEU A 16 -35.84 -51.80 -2.50
N LEU A 17 -36.44 -50.69 -2.95
CA LEU A 17 -35.66 -49.47 -3.19
C LEU A 17 -34.84 -49.19 -1.92
N LYS A 18 -33.58 -49.64 -1.90
CA LYS A 18 -32.65 -49.17 -0.87
C LYS A 18 -32.53 -47.66 -1.04
N PRO A 19 -32.77 -46.82 -0.03
CA PRO A 19 -32.28 -45.46 -0.11
C PRO A 19 -30.77 -45.58 -0.34
N ALA A 20 -30.25 -44.93 -1.39
CA ALA A 20 -28.82 -44.80 -1.55
C ALA A 20 -28.33 -44.07 -0.29
N ALA A 21 -27.72 -44.83 0.64
CA ALA A 21 -27.11 -44.26 1.82
C ALA A 21 -25.92 -43.43 1.34
N GLY A 22 -26.15 -42.14 1.10
CA GLY A 22 -25.10 -41.19 0.85
C GLY A 22 -24.36 -40.95 2.15
N ALA A 23 -23.09 -41.34 2.22
CA ALA A 23 -22.19 -40.87 3.26
C ALA A 23 -21.79 -39.44 2.91
N THR A 24 -22.10 -38.49 3.77
CA THR A 24 -21.60 -37.12 3.67
C THR A 24 -20.40 -36.97 4.60
N ALA A 25 -19.31 -36.40 4.08
CA ALA A 25 -18.18 -35.97 4.89
C ALA A 25 -18.11 -34.45 4.79
N VAL A 26 -18.04 -33.78 5.94
CA VAL A 26 -17.83 -32.33 6.03
C VAL A 26 -16.41 -32.14 6.55
N GLN A 27 -15.62 -31.32 5.85
CA GLN A 27 -14.32 -30.88 6.32
C GLN A 27 -14.43 -29.40 6.69
N GLU A 28 -14.08 -29.09 7.94
CA GLU A 28 -13.92 -27.71 8.37
C GLU A 28 -12.52 -27.22 7.97
N VAL A 29 -12.47 -26.02 7.38
CA VAL A 29 -11.23 -25.33 7.05
C VAL A 29 -11.23 -24.01 7.80
N THR A 30 -10.30 -23.86 8.73
CA THR A 30 -10.06 -22.62 9.47
C THR A 30 -8.77 -21.98 8.95
N VAL A 31 -8.83 -20.67 8.66
CA VAL A 31 -7.68 -19.87 8.23
C VAL A 31 -7.51 -18.71 9.21
N THR A 32 -6.27 -18.45 9.62
CA THR A 32 -5.91 -17.28 10.42
C THR A 32 -4.99 -16.40 9.60
N VAL A 33 -5.34 -15.12 9.48
CA VAL A 33 -4.52 -14.09 8.84
C VAL A 33 -3.99 -13.19 9.97
N PRO A 34 -2.66 -13.11 10.17
CA PRO A 34 -2.09 -12.22 11.17
C PRO A 34 -2.18 -10.76 10.72
N GLU A 35 -2.10 -9.83 11.67
CA GLU A 35 -1.95 -8.41 11.37
C GLU A 35 -0.60 -8.14 10.68
N SER A 36 -0.59 -7.20 9.74
CA SER A 36 0.58 -6.79 8.96
C SER A 36 0.51 -5.32 8.64
N VAL A 37 1.63 -4.62 8.84
CA VAL A 37 1.84 -3.23 8.45
C VAL A 37 2.92 -3.17 7.39
N GLU A 38 2.58 -2.63 6.22
CA GLU A 38 3.51 -2.49 5.11
C GLU A 38 3.10 -1.29 4.24
N ILE A 39 4.09 -0.48 3.88
CA ILE A 39 3.92 0.62 2.93
C ILE A 39 4.98 0.53 1.84
N MET A 40 4.66 1.08 0.68
CA MET A 40 5.56 1.18 -0.45
C MET A 40 5.56 2.59 -1.01
N VAL A 41 6.71 3.02 -1.52
CA VAL A 41 6.86 4.30 -2.21
C VAL A 41 6.85 4.06 -3.72
N LEU A 42 6.04 4.86 -4.42
CA LEU A 42 5.94 4.84 -5.87
C LEU A 42 6.40 6.17 -6.44
N TRP A 43 7.05 6.12 -7.60
CA TRP A 43 7.40 7.28 -8.41
C TRP A 43 6.84 7.12 -9.82
N GLN A 44 6.07 8.10 -10.29
CA GLN A 44 5.45 8.08 -11.63
C GLN A 44 4.61 6.80 -11.85
N GLY A 45 3.87 6.40 -10.82
CA GLY A 45 3.02 5.20 -10.84
C GLY A 45 3.77 3.88 -10.91
N ARG A 46 5.10 3.88 -10.73
CA ARG A 46 5.93 2.67 -10.73
C ARG A 46 6.38 2.34 -9.32
N GLU A 47 6.30 1.06 -8.99
CA GLU A 47 6.89 0.50 -7.77
C GLU A 47 8.40 0.64 -7.86
N THR A 48 8.97 1.48 -7.01
CA THR A 48 10.41 1.70 -6.92
C THR A 48 11.06 0.88 -5.80
N GLY A 49 10.26 0.07 -5.09
CA GLY A 49 10.67 -0.61 -3.87
C GLY A 49 10.79 0.36 -2.69
N ASN A 50 11.79 0.14 -1.83
CA ASN A 50 11.96 0.88 -0.57
C ASN A 50 12.60 2.27 -0.73
N SER A 51 13.04 2.64 -1.93
CA SER A 51 13.69 3.93 -2.18
C SER A 51 13.61 4.35 -3.64
N PHE A 52 13.52 5.64 -3.89
CA PHE A 52 13.76 6.25 -5.21
C PHE A 52 14.55 7.54 -5.05
N THR A 53 15.12 8.04 -6.14
CA THR A 53 15.82 9.33 -6.15
C THR A 53 15.07 10.31 -7.04
N LEU A 54 14.64 11.43 -6.46
CA LEU A 54 14.21 12.60 -7.22
C LEU A 54 15.43 13.40 -7.63
N THR A 55 15.69 13.49 -8.94
CA THR A 55 16.74 14.34 -9.50
C THR A 55 16.13 15.52 -10.23
N ALA A 56 16.53 16.73 -9.88
CA ALA A 56 16.07 17.96 -10.52
C ALA A 56 17.19 18.97 -10.68
N THR A 57 17.16 19.73 -11.78
CA THR A 57 18.00 20.91 -11.96
C THR A 57 17.26 22.12 -11.41
N VAL A 58 17.88 22.80 -10.46
CA VAL A 58 17.31 23.95 -9.75
C VAL A 58 18.27 25.14 -9.80
N GLU A 59 17.74 26.33 -9.59
CA GLU A 59 18.46 27.60 -9.62
C GLU A 59 18.37 28.27 -8.23
N PRO A 60 19.44 28.94 -7.78
CA PRO A 60 19.42 29.70 -6.52
C PRO A 60 18.33 30.77 -6.48
N GLY A 61 17.78 30.99 -5.28
CA GLY A 61 16.79 32.04 -5.02
C GLY A 61 15.37 31.73 -5.50
N LYS A 62 15.06 30.48 -5.84
CA LYS A 62 13.75 30.03 -6.33
C LYS A 62 13.12 28.96 -5.45
N GLU A 63 11.80 28.84 -5.56
CA GLU A 63 11.03 27.74 -4.99
C GLU A 63 10.62 26.77 -6.10
N TYR A 64 10.73 25.49 -5.78
CA TYR A 64 10.41 24.37 -6.66
C TYR A 64 9.30 23.54 -6.03
N TYR A 65 8.40 23.05 -6.87
CA TYR A 65 7.27 22.24 -6.48
C TYR A 65 7.24 20.97 -7.35
N TRP A 66 7.16 19.82 -6.68
CA TRP A 66 6.95 18.53 -7.31
C TRP A 66 5.62 17.95 -6.82
N PRO A 67 4.56 17.98 -7.66
CA PRO A 67 3.28 17.39 -7.31
C PRO A 67 3.40 15.87 -7.18
N GLY A 68 2.72 15.31 -6.19
CA GLY A 68 2.50 13.89 -6.04
C GLY A 68 1.45 13.35 -7.01
N GLY A 69 1.08 12.09 -6.82
CA GLY A 69 0.06 11.40 -7.62
C GLY A 69 0.65 10.59 -8.78
N PRO A 70 -0.16 10.19 -9.78
CA PRO A 70 0.25 9.20 -10.79
C PRO A 70 1.50 9.53 -11.60
N GLN A 71 1.87 10.81 -11.67
CA GLN A 71 3.07 11.29 -12.38
C GLN A 71 4.19 11.75 -11.42
N GLY A 72 4.01 11.55 -10.12
CA GLY A 72 4.92 12.01 -9.09
C GLY A 72 5.04 10.99 -7.97
N LEU A 73 5.29 11.47 -6.75
CA LEU A 73 5.43 10.65 -5.57
C LEU A 73 4.07 10.19 -5.05
N GLN A 74 3.97 8.89 -4.76
CA GLN A 74 2.83 8.30 -4.06
C GLN A 74 3.30 7.34 -2.97
N ILE A 75 2.47 7.16 -1.96
CA ILE A 75 2.62 6.08 -0.97
C ILE A 75 1.47 5.12 -1.17
N LYS A 76 1.79 3.82 -1.22
CA LYS A 76 0.83 2.73 -1.23
C LYS A 76 0.79 2.06 0.15
N ASP A 77 -0.40 1.90 0.70
CA ASP A 77 -0.61 1.08 1.90
C ASP A 77 -0.98 -0.35 1.51
N LEU A 78 -0.22 -1.30 2.04
CA LEU A 78 -0.37 -2.74 1.83
C LEU A 78 -0.81 -3.45 3.13
N SER A 79 -1.09 -2.68 4.18
CA SER A 79 -1.46 -3.17 5.51
C SER A 79 -2.86 -3.77 5.53
N ASN A 80 -3.11 -4.69 6.46
CA ASN A 80 -4.44 -5.26 6.70
C ASN A 80 -5.09 -4.75 8.00
N VAL A 81 -4.48 -3.75 8.63
CA VAL A 81 -4.95 -3.01 9.80
C VAL A 81 -4.84 -1.51 9.54
N PRO A 82 -5.61 -0.65 10.23
CA PRO A 82 -5.43 0.79 10.12
C PRO A 82 -4.04 1.23 10.58
N ILE A 83 -3.44 2.21 9.89
CA ILE A 83 -2.09 2.71 10.19
C ILE A 83 -2.05 4.20 10.50
N ASP A 84 -1.04 4.61 11.26
CA ASP A 84 -0.57 5.99 11.35
C ASP A 84 0.71 6.13 10.53
N LEU A 85 0.75 7.11 9.63
CA LEU A 85 1.84 7.40 8.72
C LEU A 85 2.65 8.60 9.22
N TYR A 86 3.98 8.48 9.15
CA TYR A 86 4.92 9.51 9.60
C TYR A 86 5.99 9.78 8.53
N ILE A 87 6.54 10.98 8.56
CA ILE A 87 7.67 11.40 7.74
C ILE A 87 8.79 12.00 8.61
N ARG A 88 10.03 11.82 8.18
CA ARG A 88 11.19 12.62 8.62
C ARG A 88 12.19 12.76 7.49
N ALA A 89 13.10 13.72 7.57
CA ALA A 89 14.34 13.68 6.78
C ALA A 89 15.54 13.28 7.65
N GLU A 90 16.64 12.91 7.02
CA GLU A 90 17.92 12.63 7.68
C GLU A 90 18.53 13.88 8.33
N GLY A 91 18.36 15.04 7.70
CA GLY A 91 18.93 16.31 8.13
C GLY A 91 18.85 17.36 7.02
N ASP A 92 19.79 18.30 7.03
CA ASP A 92 19.96 19.29 5.97
C ASP A 92 20.40 18.62 4.66
N LEU A 93 20.13 19.25 3.52
CA LEU A 93 20.63 18.77 2.23
C LEU A 93 22.15 19.00 2.17
N GLN A 94 22.90 17.93 1.93
CA GLN A 94 24.36 17.92 1.90
C GLN A 94 24.87 18.06 0.47
N GLY A 95 25.80 18.99 0.25
CA GLY A 95 26.47 19.23 -1.02
C GLY A 95 27.79 20.01 -0.82
N PRO A 96 28.20 20.86 -1.78
CA PRO A 96 29.33 21.78 -1.59
C PRO A 96 29.18 22.70 -0.37
N GLU A 97 27.94 23.01 -0.01
CA GLU A 97 27.53 23.60 1.26
C GLU A 97 26.23 22.91 1.74
N THR A 98 25.63 23.39 2.83
CA THR A 98 24.39 22.83 3.38
C THR A 98 23.19 23.72 3.05
N ILE A 99 22.10 23.13 2.55
CA ILE A 99 20.80 23.80 2.49
C ILE A 99 19.98 23.34 3.70
N PRO A 100 19.55 24.25 4.60
CA PRO A 100 18.79 23.89 5.79
C PRO A 100 17.51 23.11 5.46
N ILE A 101 17.23 22.04 6.21
CA ILE A 101 16.06 21.15 6.04
C ILE A 101 14.72 21.89 6.02
N GLN A 102 14.64 23.06 6.66
CA GLN A 102 13.43 23.89 6.72
C GLN A 102 13.02 24.43 5.34
N ASN A 103 13.94 24.41 4.37
CA ASN A 103 13.65 24.75 2.99
C ASN A 103 13.00 23.60 2.20
N LEU A 104 13.02 22.37 2.74
CA LEU A 104 12.38 21.20 2.15
C LEU A 104 11.08 20.91 2.90
N LYS A 105 9.95 21.01 2.21
CA LYS A 105 8.61 20.86 2.79
C LYS A 105 7.85 19.72 2.13
N TYR A 106 6.89 19.18 2.87
CA TYR A 106 5.93 18.18 2.40
C TYR A 106 4.49 18.70 2.51
N ALA A 107 3.58 18.13 1.71
CA ALA A 107 2.16 18.48 1.74
C ALA A 107 1.25 17.33 1.24
N ASN A 108 -0.06 17.60 1.26
CA ASN A 108 -1.13 16.80 0.65
C ASN A 108 -1.50 15.50 1.38
N TYR A 109 -0.71 14.43 1.27
CA TYR A 109 -0.96 13.11 1.89
C TYR A 109 -2.40 12.57 1.70
N GLY A 110 -3.07 12.99 0.61
CA GLY A 110 -4.46 12.66 0.32
C GLY A 110 -5.50 13.23 1.30
N ILE A 111 -5.10 14.15 2.19
CA ILE A 111 -5.98 14.83 3.16
C ILE A 111 -5.87 16.36 3.09
N GLY A 112 -5.16 16.90 2.10
CA GLY A 112 -4.97 18.34 1.94
C GLY A 112 -4.07 18.96 3.02
N LEU A 113 -3.09 18.21 3.51
CA LEU A 113 -2.14 18.68 4.52
C LEU A 113 -1.37 19.90 3.98
N PRO A 114 -1.27 21.02 4.72
CA PRO A 114 -0.60 22.23 4.22
C PRO A 114 0.91 22.03 4.10
N GLU A 115 1.58 22.88 3.33
CA GLU A 115 3.04 22.89 3.23
C GLU A 115 3.68 22.99 4.62
N THR A 116 4.40 21.94 5.01
CA THR A 116 5.02 21.81 6.32
C THR A 116 6.51 21.50 6.16
N PRO A 117 7.42 22.27 6.78
CA PRO A 117 8.84 21.97 6.74
C PRO A 117 9.17 20.59 7.31
N LEU A 118 10.13 19.89 6.69
CA LEU A 118 10.63 18.64 7.23
C LEU A 118 11.40 18.85 8.53
N THR A 119 11.39 17.81 9.36
CA THR A 119 12.19 17.73 10.58
C THR A 119 12.97 16.44 10.62
N THR A 120 13.93 16.34 11.54
CA THR A 120 14.70 15.12 11.79
C THR A 120 13.98 14.11 12.68
N THR A 121 12.82 14.50 13.25
CA THR A 121 11.95 13.65 14.05
C THR A 121 10.75 13.18 13.24
N TYR A 122 10.19 12.01 13.56
CA TYR A 122 8.99 11.52 12.91
C TYR A 122 7.78 12.41 13.24
N THR A 123 7.23 13.06 12.22
CA THR A 123 6.02 13.88 12.32
C THR A 123 4.85 13.12 11.70
N PRO A 124 3.68 13.03 12.38
CA PRO A 124 2.51 12.37 11.81
C PRO A 124 1.96 13.17 10.63
N VAL A 125 1.63 12.48 9.54
CA VAL A 125 1.09 13.07 8.30
C VAL A 125 -0.27 12.54 7.93
N ARG A 126 -0.63 11.35 8.40
CA ARG A 126 -1.96 10.77 8.22
C ARG A 126 -2.21 9.80 9.36
N LYS A 127 -3.39 9.87 9.98
CA LYS A 127 -3.76 9.00 11.10
C LYS A 127 -4.96 8.15 10.75
N ASN A 128 -5.04 6.96 11.35
CA ASN A 128 -6.13 6.01 11.17
C ASN A 128 -6.46 5.77 9.69
N TRP A 129 -5.42 5.61 8.86
CA TRP A 129 -5.59 5.32 7.45
C TRP A 129 -5.94 3.84 7.30
N MET A 130 -7.13 3.58 6.75
CA MET A 130 -7.59 2.23 6.46
C MET A 130 -7.93 2.13 4.98
N VAL A 131 -7.29 1.19 4.29
CA VAL A 131 -7.54 0.89 2.88
C VAL A 131 -8.82 0.08 2.73
N LYS A 132 -9.77 0.57 1.92
CA LYS A 132 -11.01 -0.16 1.60
C LYS A 132 -11.08 -0.62 0.16
N SER A 133 -10.21 -0.09 -0.70
CA SER A 133 -10.13 -0.40 -2.13
C SER A 133 -8.70 -0.17 -2.63
N GLU A 134 -8.35 -0.73 -3.78
CA GLU A 134 -7.02 -0.54 -4.36
C GLU A 134 -6.74 0.94 -4.67
N ASP A 135 -7.74 1.70 -5.14
CA ASP A 135 -7.59 3.13 -5.41
C ASP A 135 -7.37 3.94 -4.12
N GLU A 136 -7.97 3.54 -3.01
CA GLU A 136 -7.77 4.16 -1.68
C GLU A 136 -6.43 3.79 -1.03
N SER A 137 -5.74 2.77 -1.58
CA SER A 137 -4.42 2.37 -1.10
C SER A 137 -3.34 3.36 -1.48
N LEU A 138 -3.59 4.26 -2.45
CA LEU A 138 -2.60 5.18 -2.99
C LEU A 138 -2.91 6.63 -2.58
N ILE A 139 -1.92 7.31 -2.00
CA ILE A 139 -2.03 8.73 -1.64
C ILE A 139 -0.90 9.55 -2.28
N PRO A 140 -1.19 10.77 -2.75
CA PRO A 140 -0.15 11.67 -3.28
C PRO A 140 0.69 12.25 -2.15
N VAL A 141 1.97 12.50 -2.43
CA VAL A 141 2.86 13.27 -1.55
C VAL A 141 3.51 14.38 -2.38
N ASP A 142 3.28 15.61 -1.93
CA ASP A 142 3.80 16.81 -2.58
C ASP A 142 5.10 17.22 -1.90
N LEU A 143 6.12 17.61 -2.67
CA LEU A 143 7.41 18.09 -2.17
C LEU A 143 7.69 19.51 -2.68
N HIS A 144 8.24 20.34 -1.79
CA HIS A 144 8.66 21.70 -2.12
C HIS A 144 10.09 21.95 -1.65
N LEU A 145 10.90 22.62 -2.47
CA LEU A 145 12.25 23.03 -2.10
C LEU A 145 12.45 24.51 -2.40
N THR A 146 12.85 25.29 -1.39
CA THR A 146 13.41 26.61 -1.58
C THR A 146 14.93 26.51 -1.68
N VAL A 147 15.52 26.97 -2.77
CA VAL A 147 16.99 27.06 -2.88
C VAL A 147 17.41 28.46 -2.46
N PRO A 148 18.23 28.63 -1.42
CA PRO A 148 18.69 29.96 -1.01
C PRO A 148 19.39 30.73 -2.16
N PRO A 149 19.37 32.06 -2.15
CA PRO A 149 20.16 32.86 -3.07
C PRO A 149 21.66 32.57 -2.90
N ALA A 150 22.41 32.70 -4.00
CA ALA A 150 23.87 32.47 -4.05
C ALA A 150 24.32 31.06 -3.65
N THR A 151 23.41 30.07 -3.60
CA THR A 151 23.77 28.67 -3.37
C THR A 151 24.80 28.19 -4.40
N ALA A 152 25.88 27.56 -3.93
CA ALA A 152 26.98 27.11 -4.77
C ALA A 152 26.53 26.01 -5.74
N ALA A 153 27.11 25.97 -6.94
CA ALA A 153 26.83 24.93 -7.92
C ALA A 153 27.34 23.56 -7.43
N GLY A 154 26.48 22.54 -7.47
CA GLY A 154 26.81 21.16 -7.13
C GLY A 154 25.57 20.31 -6.90
N VAL A 155 25.77 19.07 -6.46
CA VAL A 155 24.69 18.15 -6.12
C VAL A 155 24.42 18.24 -4.62
N TYR A 156 23.17 18.47 -4.26
CA TYR A 156 22.68 18.46 -2.88
C TYR A 156 21.75 17.26 -2.69
N SER A 157 21.91 16.53 -1.59
CA SER A 157 21.15 15.31 -1.34
C SER A 157 20.74 15.17 0.13
N VAL A 158 19.59 14.54 0.35
CA VAL A 158 19.06 14.17 1.66
C VAL A 158 18.15 12.96 1.50
N ASN A 159 18.13 12.07 2.50
CA ASN A 159 17.15 11.00 2.56
C ASN A 159 15.88 11.43 3.29
N ILE A 160 14.72 11.12 2.72
CA ILE A 160 13.41 11.29 3.34
C ILE A 160 12.87 9.89 3.67
N TYR A 161 12.41 9.68 4.90
CA TYR A 161 11.90 8.41 5.38
C TYR A 161 10.41 8.52 5.66
N HIS A 162 9.67 7.53 5.16
CA HIS A 162 8.28 7.28 5.52
C HIS A 162 8.22 6.03 6.38
N ILE A 163 7.43 6.06 7.45
CA ILE A 163 7.13 4.87 8.25
C ILE A 163 5.64 4.80 8.53
N ALA A 164 5.14 3.57 8.65
CA ALA A 164 3.81 3.27 9.12
C ALA A 164 3.89 2.43 10.38
N VAL A 165 2.97 2.66 11.31
CA VAL A 165 2.76 1.85 12.51
C VAL A 165 1.27 1.53 12.64
N PRO A 166 0.88 0.45 13.35
CA PRO A 166 -0.52 0.21 13.65
C PRO A 166 -1.14 1.41 14.35
N HIS A 167 -2.36 1.79 13.97
CA HIS A 167 -3.06 2.90 14.60
C HIS A 167 -3.34 2.59 16.09
N GLY A 168 -2.92 3.50 16.97
CA GLY A 168 -3.14 3.37 18.41
C GLY A 168 -1.99 2.75 19.21
N GLU A 169 -0.86 2.44 18.56
CA GLU A 169 0.43 2.14 19.20
C GLU A 169 1.33 3.39 19.31
#